data_AF-A0A5N3PH67-F1
#
_entry.id   AF-A0A5N3PH67-F1
#
_cell.length_a   1.000
_cell.length_b   1.000
_cell.length_c   1.000
_cell.angle_alpha   90.00
_cell.angle_beta   90.00
_cell.angle_gamma   90.00
#
_symmetry.space_group_name_H-M   'P 1'
#
loop_
_entity.id
_entity.type
_entity.pdbx_description
1 polymer ?
#
loop_
_entity_poly.entity_id
_entity_poly.type
_entity_poly.pdbx_seq_one_letter_code
_entity_poly.pdbx_strand_id
1 'polypeptide(L)' 'MTGTTRTIKGLPIYWTDDVWVTHSCVRAEAVPGVFLVWTDCGRDVPPNAAKTAEPGDSVSCAKCLAAANVRW' A
#
# COMPACT_ATOMS: atom_id res chain seq x y z
N MET A 1 15.45 -7.70 11.34
CA MET A 1 14.81 -6.40 11.07
C MET A 1 13.76 -6.62 10.01
N THR A 2 12.48 -6.65 10.39
CA THR A 2 11.36 -6.70 9.43
C THR A 2 11.17 -5.28 8.91
N GLY A 3 11.82 -4.97 7.79
CA GLY A 3 11.68 -3.67 7.14
C GLY A 3 10.30 -3.56 6.47
N THR A 4 9.71 -2.37 6.52
CA THR A 4 8.52 -2.05 5.72
C THR A 4 8.92 -1.74 4.27
N THR A 5 8.12 -2.16 3.31
CA THR A 5 8.28 -1.75 1.90
C THR A 5 6.96 -1.31 1.29
N ARG A 6 7.04 -0.39 0.32
CA ARG A 6 5.90 0.09 -0.48
C ARG A 6 5.82 -0.59 -1.85
N THR A 7 6.72 -1.51 -2.14
CA THR A 7 6.81 -2.16 -3.45
C THR A 7 6.95 -3.68 -3.37
N ILE A 8 6.48 -4.36 -4.41
CA ILE A 8 6.69 -5.79 -4.68
C ILE A 8 7.33 -5.88 -6.06
N LYS A 9 8.54 -6.46 -6.15
CA LYS A 9 9.32 -6.53 -7.41
C LYS A 9 9.47 -5.16 -8.10
N GLY A 10 9.59 -4.08 -7.31
CA GLY A 10 9.72 -2.71 -7.80
C GLY A 10 8.39 -2.02 -8.16
N LEU A 11 7.27 -2.73 -8.14
CA LEU A 11 5.95 -2.15 -8.42
C LEU A 11 5.30 -1.62 -7.12
N PRO A 12 4.71 -0.41 -7.13
CA PRO A 12 3.93 0.10 -5.99
C PRO A 12 2.81 -0.85 -5.59
N ILE A 13 2.45 -0.87 -4.30
CA ILE A 13 1.31 -1.63 -3.79
C ILE A 13 0.14 -0.67 -3.60
N TYR A 14 -1.01 -0.99 -4.19
CA TYR A 14 -2.24 -0.23 -4.06
C TYR A 14 -3.38 -1.09 -3.50
N TRP A 15 -4.36 -0.42 -2.92
CA TRP A 15 -5.65 -1.01 -2.56
C TRP A 15 -6.75 0.00 -2.86
N THR A 16 -7.81 -0.45 -3.52
CA THR A 16 -9.01 0.34 -3.76
C THR A 16 -10.09 -0.12 -2.81
N ASP A 17 -10.65 0.82 -2.04
CA ASP A 17 -11.71 0.52 -1.08
C ASP A 17 -13.10 0.40 -1.74
N ASP A 18 -14.10 0.13 -0.92
CA ASP A 18 -15.51 -0.05 -1.31
C ASP A 18 -16.18 1.21 -1.88
N VAL A 19 -15.55 2.37 -1.72
CA VAL A 19 -15.99 3.65 -2.27
C VAL A 19 -15.12 4.13 -3.43
N TRP A 20 -14.39 3.20 -4.08
CA TRP A 20 -13.56 3.45 -5.26
C TRP A 20 -12.40 4.43 -5.05
N VAL A 21 -11.92 4.58 -3.82
CA VAL A 21 -10.71 5.37 -3.52
C VAL A 21 -9.50 4.45 -3.52
N THR A 22 -8.50 4.76 -4.35
CA THR A 22 -7.23 4.04 -4.43
C THR A 22 -6.22 4.64 -3.47
N HIS A 23 -5.68 3.79 -2.60
CA HIS A 23 -4.70 4.11 -1.57
C HIS A 23 -3.32 3.54 -1.92
N SER A 24 -2.26 4.23 -1.54
CA SER A 24 -0.92 3.64 -1.50
C SER A 24 -0.76 2.79 -0.25
N CYS A 25 -0.06 1.66 -0.39
CA CYS A 25 0.08 0.68 0.67
C CYS A 25 1.55 0.42 1.03
N VAL A 26 1.73 0.06 2.30
CA VAL A 26 2.95 -0.43 2.90
C VAL A 26 2.71 -1.87 3.32
N ARG A 27 3.72 -2.71 3.22
CA ARG A 27 3.72 -4.06 3.78
C ARG A 27 4.91 -4.31 4.69
N ALA A 28 4.74 -5.22 5.63
CA ALA A 28 5.82 -5.82 6.40
C ALA A 28 5.60 -7.32 6.54
N GLU A 29 6.70 -8.08 6.52
CA GLU A 29 6.65 -9.51 6.85
C GLU A 29 6.48 -9.66 8.36
N ALA A 30 5.39 -10.28 8.79
CA ALA A 30 5.09 -10.50 10.21
C ALA A 30 5.71 -11.82 10.71
N VAL A 31 5.60 -12.86 9.88
CA VAL A 31 6.29 -14.16 10.01
C VAL A 31 6.67 -14.64 8.61
N PRO A 32 7.60 -15.61 8.45
CA PRO A 32 8.05 -16.04 7.13
C PRO A 32 6.90 -16.37 6.18
N GLY A 33 6.82 -15.62 5.07
CA GLY A 33 5.79 -15.77 4.04
C GLY A 33 4.44 -15.09 4.33
N VAL A 34 4.24 -14.50 5.51
CA VAL A 34 3.00 -13.79 5.87
C VAL A 34 3.28 -12.30 5.95
N PHE A 35 2.57 -11.53 5.13
CA PHE A 35 2.71 -10.08 5.05
C PHE A 35 1.44 -9.40 5.58
N LEU A 36 1.63 -8.44 6.47
CA LEU A 36 0.60 -7.47 6.83
C LEU A 36 0.69 -6.29 5.87
N VAL A 37 -0.46 -5.72 5.50
CA VAL A 37 -0.55 -4.61 4.56
C VAL A 37 -1.47 -3.55 5.15
N TRP A 38 -1.03 -2.29 5.13
CA TRP A 38 -1.83 -1.14 5.53
C TRP A 38 -1.58 0.02 4.57
N THR A 39 -2.49 0.98 4.52
CA THR A 39 -2.32 2.16 3.67
C THR A 39 -1.37 3.17 4.30
N ASP A 40 -0.73 4.02 3.50
CA ASP A 40 0.04 5.17 4.01
C ASP A 40 -0.85 6.15 4.81
N CYS A 41 -2.16 6.13 4.59
CA CYS A 41 -3.13 6.91 5.37
C CYS A 41 -3.60 6.24 6.66
N GLY A 42 -3.02 5.09 7.04
CA GLY A 42 -3.22 4.44 8.33
C GLY A 42 -4.44 3.52 8.42
N ARG A 43 -4.92 2.97 7.30
CA ARG A 43 -6.02 1.99 7.27
C ARG A 43 -5.46 0.59 7.09
N ASP A 44 -5.99 -0.36 7.84
CA ASP A 44 -5.69 -1.77 7.63
C ASP A 44 -6.28 -2.23 6.28
N VAL A 45 -5.52 -3.03 5.53
CA VAL A 45 -5.96 -3.56 4.24
C VAL A 45 -6.41 -5.00 4.43
N PRO A 46 -7.63 -5.38 3.99
CA PRO A 46 -8.09 -6.75 4.12
C PRO A 46 -7.11 -7.75 3.48
N PRO A 47 -6.98 -8.97 4.02
CA PRO A 47 -6.09 -9.98 3.47
C PRO A 47 -6.36 -10.20 1.97
N ASN A 48 -5.28 -10.22 1.18
CA ASN A 48 -5.31 -10.41 -0.28
C ASN A 48 -6.07 -9.34 -1.09
N ALA A 49 -6.47 -8.21 -0.50
CA ALA A 49 -7.16 -7.13 -1.22
C ALA A 49 -6.20 -6.14 -1.91
N ALA A 50 -4.94 -6.10 -1.49
CA ALA A 50 -3.94 -5.25 -2.13
C ALA A 50 -3.44 -5.86 -3.45
N LYS A 51 -3.17 -5.00 -4.43
CA LYS A 51 -2.57 -5.38 -5.72
C LYS A 51 -1.28 -4.59 -5.97
N THR A 52 -0.42 -5.10 -6.84
CA THR A 52 0.63 -4.26 -7.44
C THR A 52 0.02 -3.32 -8.47
N ALA A 53 0.56 -2.11 -8.59
CA ALA A 53 0.13 -1.13 -9.58
C ALA A 53 0.34 -1.64 -11.02
N GLU A 54 -0.64 -1.36 -11.86
CA GLU A 54 -0.60 -1.58 -13.31
C GLU A 54 -0.37 -0.26 -14.06
N PRO A 55 0.05 -0.29 -15.35
CA PRO A 55 0.14 0.92 -16.14
C PRO A 55 -1.19 1.69 -16.18
N GLY A 56 -1.18 2.95 -15.76
CA GLY A 56 -2.36 3.80 -15.67
C GLY A 56 -3.04 3.84 -14.31
N ASP A 57 -2.69 2.95 -13.37
CA ASP A 57 -3.16 3.05 -11.99
C ASP A 57 -2.60 4.31 -11.31
N SER A 58 -3.43 4.97 -10.51
CA SER A 58 -3.02 6.13 -9.72
C SER A 58 -3.68 6.13 -8.34
N VAL A 59 -3.00 6.75 -7.37
CA VAL A 59 -3.54 6.97 -6.02
C VAL A 59 -4.52 8.12 -6.07
N SER A 60 -5.76 7.91 -5.64
CA SER A 60 -6.78 8.95 -5.55
C SER A 60 -7.03 9.43 -4.12
N CYS A 61 -6.53 8.72 -3.10
CA CYS A 61 -6.62 9.17 -1.72
C CYS A 61 -5.71 10.39 -1.46
N ALA A 62 -6.31 11.53 -1.12
CA ALA A 62 -5.58 12.76 -0.81
C ALA A 62 -4.55 12.63 0.33
N LYS A 63 -4.86 11.83 1.37
CA LYS A 63 -3.93 11.58 2.48
C LYS A 63 -2.70 10.77 2.03
N CYS A 64 -2.91 9.75 1.21
CA CYS A 64 -1.84 8.94 0.64
C CYS A 64 -0.95 9.77 -0.30
N LEU A 65 -1.56 10.64 -1.13
CA LEU A 65 -0.82 11.58 -1.98
C LEU A 65 0.04 12.56 -1.16
N ALA A 66 -0.47 13.05 -0.03
CA ALA A 66 0.31 13.90 0.87
C ALA A 66 1.45 13.14 1.56
N ALA A 67 1.21 11.88 1.96
CA ALA A 67 2.22 11.03 2.61
C ALA A 67 3.40 10.70 1.69
N ALA A 68 3.18 10.58 0.38
CA ALA A 68 4.25 10.35 -0.60
C ALA A 68 5.30 11.48 -0.65
N ASN A 69 4.95 12.69 -0.18
CA ASN A 69 5.85 13.83 -0.12
C ASN A 69 6.65 13.92 1.19
N VAL A 70 6.43 13.01 2.14
CA VAL A 70 7.14 12.97 3.42
C VAL A 70 8.09 11.78 3.42
N ARG A 71 9.37 12.03 3.09
CA ARG A 71 10.45 11.07 3.29
C ARG A 71 10.84 11.09 4.76
N TRP A 72 10.60 9.98 5.48
CA TRP A 72 11.13 9.75 6.82
C TRP A 72 12.51 9.10 6.73
#